data_AF-A0A836GPN7-F1
#
_entry.id   AF-A0A836GPN7-F1
#
_cell.length_a   1.000
_cell.length_b   1.000
_cell.length_c   1.000
_cell.angle_alpha   90.00
_cell.angle_beta   90.00
_cell.angle_gamma   90.00
#
_symmetry.space_group_name_H-M   'P 1'
#
loop_
_entity.id
_entity.type
_entity.pdbx_description
1 polymer ?
#
loop_
_entity_poly.entity_id
_entity_poly.type
_entity_poly.pdbx_seq_one_letter_code
_entity_poly.pdbx_strand_id
1 'polypeptide(L)'
;MLVRGPFTLERAECVCQWYFRIGFFGLPWLWGLLWLLFRHYEDESDMIRWYVERAKRYSIAGGAVFAIVSAVLLFALPPTSVLWVIAPFQDTFQWGYFAVNKSGTADAANASSSSDGPFFL
;
A
#
# COMPACT_ATOMS: atom_id res chain seq x y z
N MET A 1 16.37 -24.92 20.78
CA MET A 1 17.30 -23.89 21.29
C MET A 1 17.86 -23.14 20.10
N LEU A 2 17.36 -21.93 19.83
CA LEU A 2 17.95 -21.06 18.81
C LEU A 2 19.35 -20.67 19.28
N VAL A 3 20.36 -21.12 18.55
CA VAL A 3 21.77 -20.78 18.75
C VAL A 3 21.94 -19.28 18.51
N ARG A 4 21.60 -18.48 19.52
CA ARG A 4 22.05 -17.09 19.65
C ARG A 4 23.50 -17.15 20.12
N GLY A 5 24.40 -17.42 19.18
CA GLY A 5 25.78 -16.96 19.37
C GLY A 5 25.78 -15.44 19.54
N PRO A 6 26.80 -14.85 20.19
CA PRO A 6 26.91 -13.40 20.31
C PRO A 6 26.79 -12.80 18.91
N PHE A 7 25.82 -11.91 18.73
CA PHE A 7 25.58 -11.24 17.47
C PHE A 7 26.81 -10.36 17.23
N THR A 8 27.81 -10.88 16.52
CA THR A 8 29.05 -10.15 16.29
C THR A 8 28.74 -8.94 15.42
N LEU A 9 29.41 -7.82 15.70
CA LEU A 9 29.20 -6.54 15.02
C LEU A 9 29.28 -6.70 13.49
N GLU A 10 30.21 -7.51 13.00
CA GLU A 10 30.35 -7.86 11.57
C GLU A 10 29.10 -8.53 10.97
N ARG A 11 28.42 -9.39 11.73
CA ARG A 11 27.16 -10.01 11.28
C ARG A 11 26.02 -8.99 11.25
N ALA A 12 25.98 -8.08 12.22
CA ALA A 12 25.02 -6.98 12.25
C ALA A 12 25.18 -6.06 11.03
N GLU A 13 26.42 -5.71 10.67
CA GLU A 13 26.74 -4.92 9.48
C GLU A 13 26.30 -5.61 8.19
N CYS A 14 26.65 -6.90 8.02
CA CYS A 14 26.29 -7.67 6.83
C CYS A 14 24.77 -7.76 6.66
N VAL A 15 24.04 -8.00 7.76
CA VAL A 15 22.57 -8.01 7.76
C VAL A 15 22.02 -6.62 7.41
N CYS A 16 22.53 -5.56 8.03
CA CYS A 16 22.11 -4.18 7.75
C CYS A 16 22.25 -3.82 6.26
N GLN A 17 23.41 -4.15 5.66
CA GLN A 17 23.65 -3.95 4.24
C GLN A 17 22.68 -4.72 3.34
N TRP A 18 22.41 -6.00 3.68
CA TRP A 18 21.51 -6.84 2.90
C TRP A 18 20.08 -6.33 2.95
N TYR A 19 19.57 -6.00 4.13
CA TYR A 19 18.23 -5.42 4.29
C TYR A 19 18.12 -4.06 3.61
N PHE A 20 19.16 -3.23 3.70
CA PHE A 20 19.19 -1.96 2.99
C PHE A 20 19.07 -2.14 1.47
N ARG A 21 19.75 -3.15 0.89
CA ARG A 21 19.65 -3.49 -0.54
C ARG A 21 18.27 -4.04 -0.91
N ILE A 22 17.67 -4.89 -0.09
CA ILE A 22 16.31 -5.42 -0.34
C ILE A 22 15.29 -4.28 -0.39
N GLY A 23 15.46 -3.22 0.40
CA GLY A 23 14.54 -2.07 0.39
C GLY A 23 14.32 -1.44 -1.01
N PHE A 24 15.29 -1.57 -1.93
CA PHE A 24 15.15 -1.11 -3.31
C PHE A 24 14.16 -1.93 -4.16
N PHE A 25 13.77 -3.12 -3.74
CA PHE A 25 12.75 -3.94 -4.40
C PHE A 25 11.31 -3.45 -4.13
N GLY A 26 11.13 -2.14 -3.91
CA GLY A 26 9.81 -1.53 -3.71
C GLY A 26 9.24 -1.69 -2.30
N LEU A 27 10.09 -1.89 -1.30
CA LEU A 27 9.68 -2.01 0.11
C LEU A 27 10.22 -0.83 0.93
N PRO A 28 9.72 0.40 0.74
CA PRO A 28 10.22 1.58 1.45
C PRO A 28 10.02 1.52 2.98
N TRP A 29 9.05 0.74 3.44
CA TRP A 29 8.84 0.43 4.87
C TRP A 29 9.99 -0.39 5.48
N LEU A 30 10.75 -1.13 4.67
CA LEU A 30 11.84 -1.98 5.13
C LEU A 30 13.00 -1.13 5.65
N TRP A 31 13.24 0.02 5.01
CA TRP A 31 14.20 1.01 5.49
C TRP A 31 13.79 1.65 6.82
N GLY A 32 12.48 1.81 7.06
CA GLY A 32 11.96 2.29 8.35
C GLY A 32 12.15 1.26 9.47
N LEU A 33 11.88 -0.02 9.19
CA LEU A 33 12.17 -1.13 10.11
C LEU A 33 13.67 -1.25 10.40
N LEU A 34 14.51 -1.18 9.37
CA LEU A 34 15.96 -1.18 9.52
C LEU A 34 16.42 -0.04 10.42
N TRP A 35 15.89 1.17 10.22
CA TRP A 35 16.18 2.32 11.06
C TRP A 35 15.80 2.08 12.52
N LEU A 36 14.59 1.56 12.81
CA LEU A 36 14.15 1.28 14.18
C LEU A 36 15.00 0.23 14.89
N LEU A 37 15.39 -0.85 14.20
CA LEU A 37 16.19 -1.93 14.78
C LEU A 37 17.64 -1.53 15.00
N PHE A 38 18.25 -0.84 14.03
CA PHE A 38 19.69 -0.58 14.03
C PHE A 38 20.08 0.79 14.60
N ARG A 39 19.12 1.70 14.91
CA ARG A 39 19.45 2.99 15.54
C ARG A 39 20.22 2.85 16.86
N HIS A 40 20.02 1.75 17.58
CA HIS A 40 20.68 1.53 18.86
C HIS A 40 22.17 1.15 18.71
N TYR A 41 22.56 0.70 17.51
CA TYR A 41 23.93 0.31 17.18
C TYR A 41 24.67 1.39 16.36
N GLU A 42 24.11 2.61 16.25
CA GLU A 42 24.71 3.71 15.51
C GLU A 42 26.05 4.18 16.12
N ASP A 43 26.21 4.09 17.43
CA ASP A 43 27.43 4.50 18.14
C ASP A 43 28.51 3.41 18.11
N GLU A 44 28.15 2.17 17.76
CA GLU A 44 29.08 1.03 17.75
C GLU A 44 29.78 0.85 16.40
N SER A 45 29.18 1.31 15.29
CA SER A 45 29.75 1.17 13.95
C SER A 45 29.39 2.35 13.04
N ASP A 46 30.43 2.99 12.50
CA ASP A 46 30.29 4.06 11.50
C ASP A 46 29.57 3.59 10.23
N MET A 47 29.74 2.32 9.85
CA MET A 47 29.05 1.69 8.72
C MET A 47 27.54 1.63 8.97
N ILE A 48 27.14 1.11 10.13
CA ILE A 48 25.72 1.02 10.50
C ILE A 48 25.10 2.41 10.54
N ARG A 49 25.78 3.38 11.16
CA ARG A 49 25.31 4.78 11.22
C ARG A 49 25.02 5.35 9.83
N TRP A 50 25.94 5.13 8.87
CA TRP A 50 25.77 5.61 7.50
C TRP A 50 24.54 5.00 6.81
N TYR A 51 24.32 3.70 6.97
CA TYR A 51 23.16 3.00 6.38
C TYR A 51 21.85 3.41 7.04
N VAL A 52 21.83 3.50 8.37
CA VAL A 52 20.65 3.83 9.15
C VAL A 52 20.17 5.25 8.86
N GLU A 53 21.09 6.22 8.77
CA GLU A 53 20.72 7.60 8.46
C GLU A 53 20.21 7.76 7.01
N ARG A 54 20.79 7.03 6.05
CA ARG A 54 20.26 6.97 4.69
C ARG A 54 18.92 6.25 4.62
N ALA A 55 18.77 5.15 5.33
CA ALA A 55 17.53 4.37 5.39
C ALA A 55 16.37 5.24 5.89
N LYS A 56 16.59 6.07 6.92
CA LYS A 56 15.61 7.06 7.38
C LYS A 56 15.16 7.99 6.24
N ARG A 57 16.11 8.60 5.53
CA ARG A 57 15.80 9.53 4.42
C ARG A 57 15.08 8.82 3.28
N TYR A 58 15.51 7.61 2.90
CA TYR A 58 14.86 6.82 1.86
C TYR A 58 13.47 6.32 2.27
N SER A 59 13.25 6.00 3.55
CA SER A 59 11.93 5.63 4.04
C SER A 59 10.95 6.81 3.97
N ILE A 60 11.39 8.01 4.38
CA ILE A 60 10.59 9.24 4.26
C ILE A 60 10.31 9.57 2.79
N ALA A 61 11.34 9.55 1.95
CA ALA A 61 11.19 9.84 0.52
C ALA A 61 10.29 8.81 -0.17
N GLY A 62 10.48 7.51 0.11
CA GLY A 62 9.66 6.44 -0.43
C GLY A 62 8.21 6.52 0.04
N GLY A 63 7.98 6.84 1.32
CA GLY A 63 6.64 7.10 1.86
C GLY A 63 5.98 8.32 1.22
N ALA A 64 6.72 9.41 1.00
CA ALA A 64 6.22 10.60 0.32
C ALA A 64 5.88 10.32 -1.15
N VAL A 65 6.75 9.65 -1.88
CA VAL A 65 6.49 9.24 -3.27
C VAL A 65 5.27 8.33 -3.34
N PHE A 66 5.15 7.35 -2.44
CA PHE A 66 3.98 6.49 -2.37
C PHE A 66 2.70 7.30 -2.13
N ALA A 67 2.71 8.21 -1.15
CA ALA A 67 1.55 9.06 -0.85
C ALA A 67 1.17 9.97 -2.03
N ILE A 68 2.16 10.56 -2.72
CA ILE A 68 1.94 11.39 -3.91
C ILE A 68 1.35 10.55 -5.03
N VAL A 69 1.91 9.38 -5.33
CA VAL A 69 1.39 8.48 -6.36
C VAL A 69 -0.03 8.02 -6.02
N SER A 70 -0.31 7.68 -4.76
CA SER A 70 -1.66 7.34 -4.31
C SER A 70 -2.64 8.52 -4.48
N ALA A 71 -2.23 9.74 -4.13
CA ALA A 71 -3.05 10.94 -4.32
C ALA A 71 -3.31 11.19 -5.82
N VAL A 72 -2.27 11.10 -6.66
CA VAL A 72 -2.41 11.24 -8.11
C VAL A 72 -3.36 10.17 -8.65
N LEU A 73 -3.25 8.92 -8.23
CA LEU A 73 -4.17 7.86 -8.63
C LEU A 73 -5.61 8.18 -8.20
N LEU A 74 -5.82 8.66 -6.96
CA LEU A 74 -7.14 9.07 -6.46
C LEU A 74 -7.80 10.17 -7.29
N PHE A 75 -7.03 11.16 -7.77
CA PHE A 75 -7.57 12.29 -8.52
C PHE A 75 -7.58 12.09 -10.04
N ALA A 76 -6.64 11.30 -10.58
CA ALA A 76 -6.50 11.08 -12.02
C ALA A 76 -7.37 9.91 -12.52
N LEU A 77 -7.67 8.91 -11.68
CA LEU A 77 -8.56 7.83 -12.06
C LEU A 77 -10.01 8.27 -11.91
N PRO A 78 -10.80 8.25 -13.00
CA PRO A 78 -12.23 8.51 -12.88
C PRO A 78 -12.87 7.51 -11.90
N PRO A 79 -13.85 7.93 -11.08
CA PRO A 79 -14.49 7.07 -10.08
C PRO A 79 -15.20 5.85 -10.68
N THR A 80 -15.42 5.83 -11.99
CA THR A 80 -16.02 4.75 -12.77
C THR A 80 -15.00 3.72 -13.30
N SER A 81 -13.71 3.89 -13.01
CA SER A 81 -12.66 2.98 -13.48
C SER A 81 -12.72 1.61 -12.79
N VAL A 82 -12.52 0.54 -13.57
CA VAL A 82 -12.48 -0.87 -13.11
C VAL A 82 -11.34 -1.12 -12.10
N LEU A 83 -10.37 -0.21 -12.00
CA LEU A 83 -9.30 -0.24 -11.00
C LEU A 83 -9.78 0.03 -9.56
N TRP A 84 -10.96 0.66 -9.40
CA TRP A 84 -11.56 0.89 -8.10
C TRP A 84 -12.46 -0.28 -7.71
N VAL A 85 -12.08 -1.03 -6.68
CA VAL A 85 -12.99 -1.99 -6.04
C VAL A 85 -14.10 -1.25 -5.27
N ILE A 86 -13.76 -0.09 -4.69
CA ILE A 86 -14.67 0.86 -4.05
C ILE A 86 -14.34 2.23 -4.63
N ALA A 87 -15.31 2.90 -5.23
CA ALA A 87 -15.08 4.21 -5.81
C ALA A 87 -14.75 5.24 -4.71
N PRO A 88 -13.75 6.11 -4.92
CA PRO A 88 -13.45 7.17 -3.97
C PRO A 88 -14.58 8.21 -3.94
N PHE A 89 -14.85 8.79 -2.77
CA PHE A 89 -15.85 9.85 -2.52
C PHE A 89 -17.33 9.48 -2.74
N GLN A 90 -17.79 8.38 -2.12
CA GLN A 90 -19.22 8.05 -2.08
C GLN A 90 -19.91 8.66 -0.85
N ASP A 91 -21.09 9.24 -1.03
CA ASP A 91 -21.94 9.75 0.07
C ASP A 91 -22.56 8.63 0.93
N THR A 92 -22.46 7.37 0.48
CA THR A 92 -22.99 6.20 1.17
C THR A 92 -21.86 5.38 1.78
N PHE A 93 -21.88 5.21 3.10
CA PHE A 93 -20.95 4.34 3.81
C PHE A 93 -21.21 2.87 3.44
N GLN A 94 -20.26 2.20 2.79
CA GLN A 94 -20.39 0.78 2.43
C GLN A 94 -19.56 -0.10 3.36
N TRP A 95 -20.21 -1.03 4.07
CA TRP A 95 -19.56 -2.07 4.88
C TRP A 95 -19.47 -3.37 4.08
N GLY A 96 -18.26 -3.89 3.83
CA GLY A 96 -18.07 -5.21 3.21
C GLY A 96 -16.66 -5.47 2.66
N TYR A 97 -16.28 -6.74 2.55
CA TYR A 97 -14.93 -7.18 2.12
C TYR A 97 -14.65 -6.96 0.61
N PHE A 98 -15.68 -6.72 -0.21
CA PHE A 98 -15.61 -6.35 -1.64
C PHE A 98 -16.83 -5.49 -1.99
N ALA A 99 -16.89 -4.24 -1.52
CA ALA A 99 -18.14 -3.47 -1.59
C ALA A 99 -18.49 -3.04 -3.02
N VAL A 100 -19.34 -3.85 -3.64
CA VAL A 100 -20.02 -3.65 -4.92
C VAL A 100 -21.33 -2.93 -4.67
N ASN A 101 -21.57 -1.80 -5.34
CA ASN A 101 -22.92 -1.41 -5.71
C ASN A 101 -23.03 -1.31 -7.23
N LYS A 102 -23.67 -2.34 -7.80
CA LYS A 102 -24.28 -2.32 -9.13
C LYS A 102 -25.37 -1.24 -9.16
N SER A 103 -25.03 0.01 -9.40
CA SER A 103 -26.03 1.04 -9.72
C SER A 103 -26.54 0.94 -11.18
N GLY A 104 -26.62 -0.27 -11.74
CA GLY A 104 -26.98 -0.50 -13.14
C GLY A 104 -27.91 -1.70 -13.41
N THR A 105 -28.44 -2.39 -12.38
CA THR A 105 -29.40 -3.49 -12.60
C THR A 105 -30.73 -3.34 -11.86
N ALA A 106 -31.00 -2.19 -11.24
CA ALA A 106 -32.34 -1.86 -10.77
C ALA A 106 -33.24 -1.34 -11.91
N ASP A 107 -32.67 -0.71 -12.94
CA ASP A 107 -33.46 -0.17 -14.07
C ASP A 107 -33.84 -1.24 -15.10
N ALA A 108 -33.16 -2.40 -15.11
CA ALA A 108 -33.49 -3.50 -16.02
C ALA A 108 -34.70 -4.34 -15.55
N ALA A 109 -35.07 -4.27 -14.25
CA ALA A 109 -36.21 -5.02 -13.71
C ALA A 109 -37.54 -4.24 -13.78
N ASN A 110 -37.48 -2.90 -13.86
CA ASN A 110 -38.67 -2.06 -14.00
C ASN A 110 -39.08 -1.80 -15.46
N ALA A 111 -38.27 -2.21 -16.44
CA ALA A 111 -38.62 -2.09 -17.86
C ALA A 111 -39.40 -3.29 -18.41
N SER A 112 -39.56 -4.39 -17.65
CA SER A 112 -40.22 -5.61 -18.13
C SER A 112 -41.62 -5.87 -17.55
N SER A 113 -42.23 -4.92 -16.84
CA SER A 113 -43.54 -5.10 -16.18
C SER A 113 -44.61 -4.07 -16.58
N SER A 114 -44.49 -3.45 -17.76
CA SER A 114 -45.48 -2.49 -18.26
C SER A 114 -45.75 -2.67 -19.76
N SER A 115 -46.59 -3.64 -20.12
CA SER A 115 -47.77 -3.44 -20.99
C SER A 115 -48.39 -4.79 -21.36
N ASP A 116 -49.42 -5.20 -20.62
CA ASP A 116 -50.53 -5.98 -21.18
C ASP A 116 -51.25 -5.13 -22.25
N GLY A 117 -51.78 -5.80 -23.29
CA GLY A 117 -52.24 -5.23 -24.58
C GLY A 117 -53.43 -4.24 -24.56
N PRO A 118 -53.95 -3.84 -25.74
CA PRO A 118 -54.76 -4.77 -26.52
C PRO A 118 -54.60 -4.74 -28.07
N PHE A 119 -54.91 -5.89 -28.66
CA PHE A 119 -55.61 -6.17 -29.93
C PHE A 119 -56.04 -4.98 -30.82
N PHE A 120 -55.62 -4.96 -32.11
CA PHE A 120 -56.45 -4.62 -33.30
C PHE A 120 -55.68 -4.86 -34.62
N LEU A 121 -56.09 -5.89 -35.36
CA LEU A 121 -56.42 -5.98 -36.82
C LEU A 121 -56.35 -7.44 -37.29
#